data_AF-A0A2H0RPA0-F1
#
_entry.id   AF-A0A2H0RPA0-F1
#
_cell.length_a   1.000
_cell.length_b   1.000
_cell.length_c   1.000
_cell.angle_alpha   90.00
_cell.angle_beta   90.00
_cell.angle_gamma   90.00
#
_symmetry.space_group_name_H-M   'P 1'
#
loop_
_entity.id
_entity.type
_entity.pdbx_description
1 polymer ?
#
loop_
_entity_poly.entity_id
_entity_poly.type
_entity_poly.pdbx_seq_one_letter_code
_entity_poly.pdbx_strand_id
1 'polypeptide(L)'
;MMVSRSGTSQTASSFSPVLGSLQQHAPFILDLSDQTPLSSATLNDQAQLQQYIETTFYPAYQWGVATYLEYRSSLLSRFPQMAAEKRYYHLGVDIIAPLHTNVHAPAAGSVFFSGYEEGEGNYGGLVVLQHRDASGTPYYSLYGHLDKERLPQEGEHIEQGALFARMGDLTCNGHWFFHTHVQLLTQKAIDEGWIHRGYCTKEQLSTLDAYCPSPLPFCSVRTEA
;
A
#
# COMPACT_ATOMS: atom_id res chain seq x y z
N MET A 1 11.29 19.50 -37.66
CA MET A 1 9.86 19.17 -37.64
C MET A 1 9.47 19.05 -36.18
N MET A 2 8.94 20.13 -35.59
CA MET A 2 8.49 20.17 -34.21
C MET A 2 7.16 19.41 -34.13
N VAL A 3 7.11 18.34 -33.33
CA VAL A 3 5.85 17.73 -32.92
C VAL A 3 5.53 18.31 -31.55
N SER A 4 4.51 19.16 -31.52
CA SER A 4 3.93 19.75 -30.32
C SER A 4 3.42 18.64 -29.40
N ARG A 5 3.83 18.67 -28.13
CA ARG A 5 3.18 17.90 -27.07
C ARG A 5 1.92 18.66 -26.67
N SER A 6 0.77 18.22 -27.17
CA SER A 6 -0.53 18.66 -26.65
C SER A 6 -0.70 18.13 -25.23
N GLY A 7 -1.05 19.05 -24.32
CA GLY A 7 -1.13 18.79 -22.87
C GLY A 7 -2.11 17.69 -22.51
N THR A 8 -1.70 16.84 -21.57
CA THR A 8 -2.60 16.00 -20.80
C THR A 8 -3.17 16.83 -19.67
N SER A 9 -4.44 17.23 -19.80
CA SER A 9 -5.28 17.54 -18.64
C SER A 9 -5.26 16.32 -17.73
N GLN A 10 -4.72 16.45 -16.51
CA GLN A 10 -4.88 15.43 -15.47
C GLN A 10 -6.36 15.37 -15.14
N THR A 11 -7.03 14.32 -15.60
CA THR A 11 -8.37 13.97 -15.12
C THR A 11 -8.25 13.68 -13.63
N ALA A 12 -8.99 14.40 -12.79
CA ALA A 12 -9.11 14.10 -11.37
C ALA A 12 -9.45 12.60 -11.18
N SER A 13 -8.68 11.90 -10.34
CA SER A 13 -8.94 10.50 -10.01
C SER A 13 -10.38 10.36 -9.49
N SER A 14 -11.13 9.39 -10.01
CA SER A 14 -12.46 9.03 -9.49
C SER A 14 -12.41 8.49 -8.06
N PHE A 15 -11.21 8.23 -7.54
CA PHE A 15 -10.98 7.73 -6.20
C PHE A 15 -10.72 8.87 -5.20
N SER A 16 -11.13 8.63 -3.95
CA SER A 16 -10.74 9.44 -2.81
C SER A 16 -9.31 9.08 -2.37
N PRO A 17 -8.52 10.03 -1.84
CA PRO A 17 -7.21 9.71 -1.31
C PRO A 17 -7.30 8.86 -0.04
N VAL A 18 -6.44 7.85 0.08
CA VAL A 18 -6.29 6.97 1.26
C VAL A 18 -5.98 7.76 2.54
N LEU A 19 -5.16 8.82 2.48
CA LEU A 19 -4.82 9.67 3.63
C LEU A 19 -5.69 10.93 3.73
N GLY A 20 -6.81 10.99 3.00
CA GLY A 20 -7.66 12.17 2.96
C GLY A 20 -6.89 13.41 2.50
N SER A 21 -6.96 14.50 3.26
CA SER A 21 -6.31 15.77 2.90
C SER A 21 -4.78 15.73 2.89
N LEU A 22 -4.14 14.79 3.61
CA LEU A 22 -2.66 14.70 3.62
C LEU A 22 -2.10 14.43 2.23
N GLN A 23 -2.83 13.71 1.38
CA GLN A 23 -2.44 13.36 0.01
C GLN A 23 -2.61 14.49 -1.02
N GLN A 24 -2.94 15.72 -0.58
CA GLN A 24 -2.94 16.90 -1.43
C GLN A 24 -1.52 17.47 -1.68
N HIS A 25 -0.56 17.08 -0.85
CA HIS A 25 0.84 17.50 -0.99
C HIS A 25 1.63 16.51 -1.85
N ALA A 26 2.75 16.96 -2.42
CA ALA A 26 3.67 16.06 -3.11
C ALA A 26 4.25 15.03 -2.12
N PRO A 27 4.27 13.73 -2.46
CA PRO A 27 4.84 12.72 -1.57
C PRO A 27 6.37 12.77 -1.58
N PHE A 28 6.96 12.33 -0.48
CA PHE A 28 8.32 11.81 -0.50
C PHE A 28 8.34 10.42 -1.11
N ILE A 29 9.22 10.18 -2.10
CA ILE A 29 9.41 8.85 -2.67
C ILE A 29 10.47 8.13 -1.85
N LEU A 30 10.06 7.13 -1.07
CA LEU A 30 10.99 6.26 -0.35
C LEU A 30 11.31 5.06 -1.25
N ASP A 31 12.49 5.07 -1.85
CA ASP A 31 12.98 3.93 -2.63
C ASP A 31 13.40 2.80 -1.67
N LEU A 32 12.63 1.71 -1.65
CA LEU A 32 12.94 0.48 -0.92
C LEU A 32 13.45 -0.64 -1.83
N SER A 33 13.67 -0.35 -3.12
CA SER A 33 14.23 -1.30 -4.06
C SER A 33 15.71 -1.55 -3.81
N ASP A 34 16.28 -2.54 -4.48
CA ASP A 34 17.72 -2.80 -4.45
C ASP A 34 18.59 -1.68 -5.08
N GLN A 35 17.98 -0.63 -5.64
CA GLN A 35 18.68 0.56 -6.14
C GLN A 35 18.74 1.71 -5.12
N THR A 36 18.13 1.51 -3.95
CA THR A 36 18.04 2.52 -2.90
C THR A 36 19.41 3.04 -2.46
N PRO A 37 19.54 4.35 -2.14
CA PRO A 37 20.76 4.90 -1.55
C PRO A 37 20.93 4.52 -0.07
N LEU A 38 19.94 3.85 0.54
CA LEU A 38 19.97 3.46 1.94
C LEU A 38 20.99 2.36 2.21
N SER A 39 21.64 2.43 3.37
CA SER A 39 22.56 1.38 3.80
C SER A 39 21.79 0.09 4.14
N SER A 40 22.43 -1.06 3.95
CA SER A 40 21.85 -2.35 4.36
C SER A 40 21.55 -2.41 5.86
N ALA A 41 22.30 -1.68 6.70
CA ALA A 41 22.03 -1.58 8.14
C ALA A 41 20.68 -0.87 8.39
N THR A 42 20.40 0.21 7.66
CA THR A 42 19.13 0.95 7.75
C THR A 42 17.96 0.12 7.24
N LEU A 43 18.09 -0.57 6.10
CA LEU A 43 17.00 -1.39 5.54
C LEU A 43 16.65 -2.59 6.43
N ASN A 44 17.66 -3.21 7.05
CA ASN A 44 17.50 -4.42 7.84
C ASN A 44 17.08 -4.17 9.29
N ASP A 45 16.83 -2.92 9.68
CA ASP A 45 16.36 -2.56 11.01
C ASP A 45 15.20 -1.58 10.89
N GLN A 46 13.99 -2.04 11.22
CA GLN A 46 12.75 -1.30 11.04
C GLN A 46 12.68 -0.07 11.95
N ALA A 47 13.33 -0.11 13.11
CA ALA A 47 13.43 1.05 13.99
C ALA A 47 14.41 2.09 13.42
N GLN A 48 15.54 1.66 12.85
CA GLN A 48 16.47 2.57 12.17
C GLN A 48 15.87 3.18 10.90
N LEU A 49 15.11 2.39 10.12
CA LEU A 49 14.38 2.88 8.96
C LEU A 49 13.32 3.91 9.38
N GLN A 50 12.57 3.64 10.45
CA GLN A 50 11.60 4.59 11.01
C GLN A 50 12.30 5.88 11.47
N GLN A 51 13.44 5.78 12.15
CA GLN A 51 14.22 6.95 12.56
C GLN A 51 14.75 7.75 11.35
N TYR A 52 15.18 7.08 10.29
CA TYR A 52 15.59 7.74 9.05
C TYR A 52 14.43 8.51 8.42
N ILE A 53 13.24 7.88 8.34
CA ILE A 53 12.00 8.50 7.84
C ILE A 53 11.64 9.73 8.70
N GLU A 54 11.69 9.61 10.02
CA GLU A 54 11.39 10.71 10.93
C GLU A 54 12.32 11.90 10.78
N THR A 55 13.62 11.64 10.60
CA THR A 55 14.64 12.68 10.56
C THR A 55 14.80 13.33 9.20
N THR A 56 14.62 12.57 8.12
CA THR A 56 14.86 13.02 6.73
C THR A 56 13.58 13.52 6.06
N PHE A 57 12.45 12.89 6.37
CA PHE A 57 11.21 13.07 5.63
C PHE A 57 10.20 13.98 6.32
N TYR A 58 9.84 13.74 7.60
CA TYR A 58 8.82 14.54 8.29
C TYR A 58 9.10 16.06 8.40
N PRO A 59 10.36 16.56 8.34
CA PRO A 59 10.58 18.02 8.32
C PRO A 59 10.10 18.72 7.04
N ALA A 60 9.98 18.01 5.92
CA ALA A 60 9.72 18.60 4.61
C ALA A 60 8.46 18.06 3.92
N TYR A 61 7.92 16.94 4.38
CA TYR A 61 6.81 16.25 3.75
C TYR A 61 5.80 15.75 4.78
N GLN A 62 4.54 15.68 4.37
CA GLN A 62 3.44 15.21 5.22
C GLN A 62 3.13 13.72 5.04
N TRP A 63 3.48 13.17 3.88
CA TRP A 63 3.27 11.77 3.53
C TRP A 63 4.28 11.33 2.47
N GLY A 64 4.52 10.03 2.38
CA GLY A 64 5.43 9.43 1.40
C GLY A 64 4.84 8.18 0.78
N VAL A 65 5.53 7.65 -0.22
CA VAL A 65 5.17 6.41 -0.89
C VAL A 65 6.40 5.62 -1.29
N ALA A 66 6.39 4.31 -1.04
CA ALA A 66 7.26 3.34 -1.71
C ALA A 66 6.43 2.58 -2.76
N THR A 67 6.96 2.46 -3.97
CA THR A 67 6.13 2.32 -5.18
C THR A 67 5.88 0.87 -5.61
N TYR A 68 4.84 0.68 -6.43
CA TYR A 68 4.43 -0.59 -7.02
C TYR A 68 5.54 -1.24 -7.84
N LEU A 69 5.70 -2.56 -7.64
CA LEU A 69 6.70 -3.42 -8.31
C LEU A 69 8.16 -3.09 -8.05
N GLU A 70 8.47 -2.45 -6.92
CA GLU A 70 9.85 -2.42 -6.42
C GLU A 70 10.37 -3.84 -6.18
N TYR A 71 11.57 -4.13 -6.68
CA TYR A 71 12.30 -5.36 -6.37
C TYR A 71 13.12 -5.14 -5.10
N ARG A 72 12.69 -5.75 -3.99
CA ARG A 72 13.19 -5.46 -2.62
C ARG A 72 13.96 -6.62 -2.00
N SER A 73 14.85 -7.27 -2.75
CA SER A 73 15.51 -8.49 -2.25
C SER A 73 16.42 -8.21 -1.04
N SER A 74 17.02 -7.02 -0.97
CA SER A 74 17.85 -6.59 0.15
C SER A 74 17.05 -6.46 1.45
N LEU A 75 15.81 -5.98 1.37
CA LEU A 75 14.89 -5.84 2.50
C LEU A 75 14.28 -7.19 2.93
N LEU A 76 13.99 -8.05 1.94
CA LEU A 76 13.13 -9.21 2.14
C LEU A 76 13.87 -10.54 2.34
N SER A 77 15.11 -10.65 1.88
CA SER A 77 15.88 -11.91 1.94
C SER A 77 16.14 -12.43 3.36
N ARG A 78 15.98 -11.59 4.39
CA ARG A 78 16.05 -11.99 5.81
C ARG A 78 14.81 -12.74 6.29
N PHE A 79 13.67 -12.62 5.61
CA PHE A 79 12.44 -13.31 5.97
C PHE A 79 12.40 -14.70 5.31
N PRO A 80 12.44 -15.80 6.08
CA PRO A 80 12.54 -17.16 5.53
C PRO A 80 11.46 -17.48 4.47
N GLN A 81 10.23 -17.02 4.71
CA GLN A 81 9.08 -17.21 3.83
C GLN A 81 9.19 -16.48 2.49
N MET A 82 9.93 -15.36 2.44
CA MET A 82 10.19 -14.62 1.19
C MET A 82 11.40 -15.20 0.47
N ALA A 83 12.44 -15.56 1.24
CA ALA A 83 13.68 -16.11 0.71
C ALA A 83 13.50 -17.47 0.04
N ALA A 84 12.68 -18.35 0.63
CA ALA A 84 12.42 -19.68 0.09
C ALA A 84 11.82 -19.65 -1.32
N GLU A 85 10.93 -18.70 -1.58
CA GLU A 85 10.19 -18.59 -2.85
C GLU A 85 10.72 -17.48 -3.76
N LYS A 86 11.69 -16.68 -3.30
CA LYS A 86 12.20 -15.48 -3.98
C LYS A 86 11.07 -14.49 -4.36
N ARG A 87 10.11 -14.32 -3.45
CA ARG A 87 9.03 -13.34 -3.59
C ARG A 87 9.52 -11.97 -3.17
N TYR A 88 9.99 -11.18 -4.14
CA TYR A 88 10.65 -9.90 -3.88
C TYR A 88 10.06 -8.70 -4.62
N TYR A 89 9.12 -8.91 -5.55
CA TYR A 89 8.42 -7.82 -6.20
C TYR A 89 7.20 -7.43 -5.37
N HIS A 90 7.16 -6.17 -4.94
CA HIS A 90 6.08 -5.65 -4.09
C HIS A 90 4.77 -5.51 -4.89
N LEU A 91 3.71 -6.17 -4.40
CA LEU A 91 2.40 -6.23 -5.07
C LEU A 91 1.49 -5.04 -4.75
N GLY A 92 1.90 -4.18 -3.83
CA GLY A 92 1.15 -3.00 -3.42
C GLY A 92 1.95 -1.73 -3.57
N VAL A 93 1.53 -0.71 -2.83
CA VAL A 93 2.28 0.51 -2.54
C VAL A 93 2.25 0.70 -1.03
N ASP A 94 3.35 1.21 -0.48
CA ASP A 94 3.40 1.53 0.95
C ASP A 94 3.18 3.02 1.11
N ILE A 95 2.06 3.40 1.70
CA ILE A 95 1.73 4.80 1.95
C ILE A 95 2.20 5.16 3.36
N ILE A 96 3.17 6.07 3.41
CA ILE A 96 3.96 6.40 4.59
C ILE A 96 3.41 7.68 5.21
N ALA A 97 3.09 7.65 6.50
CA ALA A 97 2.61 8.81 7.24
C ALA A 97 2.95 8.63 8.73
N PRO A 98 2.75 9.65 9.59
CA PRO A 98 2.91 9.48 11.03
C PRO A 98 2.05 8.35 11.60
N LEU A 99 2.48 7.79 12.73
CA LEU A 99 1.72 6.77 13.45
C LEU A 99 0.26 7.21 13.72
N HIS A 100 -0.66 6.26 13.68
CA HIS A 100 -2.11 6.47 13.85
C HIS A 100 -2.78 7.39 12.82
N THR A 101 -2.10 7.68 11.70
CA THR A 101 -2.73 8.39 10.59
C THR A 101 -4.00 7.64 10.13
N ASN A 102 -5.06 8.42 9.90
CA ASN A 102 -6.35 7.94 9.44
C ASN A 102 -6.27 7.38 8.01
N VAL A 103 -6.90 6.23 7.79
CA VAL A 103 -6.99 5.53 6.49
C VAL A 103 -8.44 5.57 6.01
N HIS A 104 -8.63 6.06 4.78
CA HIS A 104 -9.93 6.32 4.16
C HIS A 104 -10.14 5.44 2.94
N ALA A 105 -11.39 5.08 2.66
CA ALA A 105 -11.74 4.23 1.53
C ALA A 105 -11.65 5.02 0.20
N PRO A 106 -10.85 4.59 -0.78
CA PRO A 106 -10.75 5.26 -2.08
C PRO A 106 -12.03 5.19 -2.91
N ALA A 107 -12.83 4.14 -2.71
CA ALA A 107 -14.12 3.94 -3.33
C ALA A 107 -15.10 3.35 -2.30
N ALA A 108 -16.40 3.52 -2.54
CA ALA A 108 -17.42 2.87 -1.73
C ALA A 108 -17.32 1.34 -1.87
N GLY A 109 -17.60 0.62 -0.81
CA GLY A 109 -17.42 -0.83 -0.79
C GLY A 109 -17.97 -1.46 0.48
N SER A 110 -17.82 -2.78 0.59
CA SER A 110 -18.15 -3.51 1.81
C SER A 110 -16.91 -4.21 2.35
N VAL A 111 -16.78 -4.32 3.66
CA VAL A 111 -15.67 -5.04 4.29
C VAL A 111 -15.80 -6.52 3.98
N PHE A 112 -14.92 -7.02 3.11
CA PHE A 112 -14.86 -8.42 2.69
C PHE A 112 -14.13 -9.28 3.72
N PHE A 113 -13.07 -8.73 4.33
CA PHE A 113 -12.28 -9.37 5.36
C PHE A 113 -11.79 -8.33 6.36
N SER A 114 -11.77 -8.68 7.64
CA SER A 114 -11.21 -7.86 8.71
C SER A 114 -10.57 -8.75 9.77
N GLY A 115 -9.26 -8.63 9.96
CA GLY A 115 -8.54 -9.52 10.85
C GLY A 115 -7.13 -9.06 11.20
N TYR A 116 -6.43 -9.92 11.94
CA TYR A 116 -5.07 -9.69 12.40
C TYR A 116 -4.17 -10.86 12.00
N GLU A 117 -3.12 -10.57 11.24
CA GLU A 117 -2.09 -11.54 10.84
C GLU A 117 -0.82 -11.32 11.67
N GLU A 118 -0.67 -12.11 12.73
CA GLU A 118 0.47 -12.05 13.64
C GLU A 118 1.76 -12.56 12.98
N GLY A 119 2.90 -11.97 13.37
CA GLY A 119 4.22 -12.44 12.98
C GLY A 119 5.10 -11.37 12.34
N GLU A 120 6.41 -11.56 12.45
CA GLU A 120 7.39 -10.66 11.85
C GLU A 120 7.34 -10.72 10.32
N GLY A 121 7.19 -9.55 9.69
CA GLY A 121 7.09 -9.46 8.24
C GLY A 121 5.69 -9.70 7.67
N ASN A 122 4.70 -10.04 8.50
CA ASN A 122 3.30 -10.21 8.10
C ASN A 122 2.56 -8.87 8.07
N TYR A 123 1.27 -8.89 7.71
CA TYR A 123 0.47 -7.67 7.57
C TYR A 123 0.08 -7.01 8.90
N GLY A 124 0.01 -7.74 10.01
CA GLY A 124 -0.59 -7.19 11.23
C GLY A 124 -2.09 -6.95 11.05
N GLY A 125 -2.60 -5.78 11.45
CA GLY A 125 -3.99 -5.41 11.17
C GLY A 125 -4.26 -5.34 9.66
N LEU A 126 -5.26 -6.09 9.21
CA LEU A 126 -5.54 -6.35 7.80
C LEU A 126 -7.03 -6.16 7.50
N VAL A 127 -7.34 -5.35 6.50
CA VAL A 127 -8.71 -5.14 5.99
C VAL A 127 -8.71 -5.33 4.49
N VAL A 128 -9.72 -6.01 3.96
CA VAL A 128 -10.00 -6.07 2.52
C VAL A 128 -11.38 -5.49 2.26
N LEU A 129 -11.46 -4.47 1.40
CA LEU A 129 -12.73 -3.90 0.94
C LEU A 129 -13.06 -4.48 -0.44
N GLN A 130 -14.30 -4.93 -0.62
CA GLN A 130 -14.86 -5.28 -1.92
C GLN A 130 -15.56 -4.06 -2.53
N HIS A 131 -15.20 -3.74 -3.76
CA HIS A 131 -15.78 -2.68 -4.56
C HIS A 131 -16.42 -3.23 -5.84
N ARG A 132 -17.06 -2.36 -6.61
CA ARG A 132 -17.53 -2.64 -7.97
C ARG A 132 -17.08 -1.54 -8.90
N ASP A 133 -16.60 -1.90 -10.08
CA ASP A 133 -16.31 -0.92 -11.12
C ASP A 133 -17.61 -0.44 -11.80
N ALA A 134 -17.47 0.46 -12.78
CA ALA A 134 -18.63 1.00 -13.52
C ALA A 134 -19.43 -0.06 -14.29
N SER A 135 -18.84 -1.23 -14.57
CA SER A 135 -19.51 -2.37 -15.21
C SER A 135 -20.18 -3.33 -14.20
N GLY A 136 -19.99 -3.09 -12.90
CA GLY A 136 -20.46 -3.96 -11.82
C GLY A 136 -19.49 -5.10 -11.48
N THR A 137 -18.32 -5.17 -12.12
CA THR A 137 -17.31 -6.21 -11.90
C THR A 137 -16.64 -5.98 -10.54
N PRO A 138 -16.53 -7.01 -9.68
CA PRO A 138 -15.90 -6.86 -8.38
C PRO A 138 -14.38 -6.72 -8.49
N TYR A 139 -13.84 -5.82 -7.69
CA TYR A 139 -12.41 -5.72 -7.39
C TYR A 139 -12.25 -5.41 -5.91
N TYR A 140 -11.04 -5.63 -5.39
CA TYR A 140 -10.77 -5.56 -3.97
C TYR A 140 -9.57 -4.67 -3.70
N SER A 141 -9.61 -3.95 -2.58
CA SER A 141 -8.48 -3.22 -2.05
C SER A 141 -8.10 -3.78 -0.69
N LEU A 142 -6.82 -4.11 -0.51
CA LEU A 142 -6.25 -4.68 0.69
C LEU A 142 -5.43 -3.62 1.40
N TYR A 143 -5.62 -3.51 2.72
CA TYR A 143 -4.95 -2.57 3.61
C TYR A 143 -4.27 -3.33 4.73
N GLY A 144 -2.94 -3.37 4.70
CA GLY A 144 -2.12 -3.95 5.75
C GLY A 144 -1.58 -2.88 6.72
N HIS A 145 -0.93 -3.35 7.78
CA HIS A 145 -0.22 -2.55 8.78
C HIS A 145 -1.14 -1.60 9.55
N LEU A 146 -2.39 -2.01 9.75
CA LEU A 146 -3.40 -1.25 10.46
C LEU A 146 -3.37 -1.50 11.98
N ASP A 147 -3.95 -0.57 12.73
CA ASP A 147 -4.21 -0.71 14.15
C ASP A 147 -5.31 -1.77 14.38
N LYS A 148 -4.91 -2.90 14.96
CA LYS A 148 -5.80 -4.05 15.22
C LYS A 148 -6.98 -3.74 16.14
N GLU A 149 -6.89 -2.69 16.97
CA GLU A 149 -7.98 -2.30 17.89
C GLU A 149 -9.05 -1.42 17.21
N ARG A 150 -8.82 -1.02 15.95
CA ARG A 150 -9.63 -0.04 15.21
C ARG A 150 -10.07 -0.55 13.84
N LEU A 151 -10.18 -1.87 13.67
CA LEU A 151 -10.62 -2.46 12.41
C LEU A 151 -12.17 -2.44 12.30
N PRO A 152 -12.72 -2.22 11.10
CA PRO A 152 -14.16 -2.26 10.86
C PRO A 152 -14.69 -3.70 10.92
N GLN A 153 -16.00 -3.87 10.99
CA GLN A 153 -16.61 -5.21 11.03
C GLN A 153 -16.77 -5.80 9.63
N GLU A 154 -16.60 -7.11 9.48
CA GLU A 154 -16.92 -7.80 8.23
C GLU A 154 -18.39 -7.59 7.84
N GLY A 155 -18.63 -7.32 6.55
CA GLY A 155 -19.94 -6.99 6.01
C GLY A 155 -20.37 -5.52 6.16
N GLU A 156 -19.61 -4.69 6.91
CA GLU A 156 -19.89 -3.26 7.02
C GLU A 156 -19.77 -2.55 5.67
N HIS A 157 -20.69 -1.63 5.38
CA HIS A 157 -20.60 -0.77 4.20
C HIS A 157 -19.80 0.50 4.51
N ILE A 158 -18.80 0.78 3.68
CA ILE A 158 -17.93 1.95 3.80
C ILE A 158 -18.13 2.85 2.59
N GLU A 159 -18.50 4.10 2.84
CA GLU A 159 -18.67 5.12 1.80
C GLU A 159 -17.33 5.58 1.22
N GLN A 160 -17.34 6.05 -0.02
CA GLN A 160 -16.15 6.64 -0.63
C GLN A 160 -15.65 7.85 0.19
N GLY A 161 -14.37 7.84 0.55
CA GLY A 161 -13.72 8.87 1.36
C GLY A 161 -13.98 8.74 2.87
N ALA A 162 -14.78 7.76 3.31
CA ALA A 162 -14.99 7.54 4.73
C ALA A 162 -13.74 6.98 5.42
N LEU A 163 -13.49 7.45 6.63
CA LEU A 163 -12.51 6.87 7.55
C LEU A 163 -13.00 5.47 7.96
N PHE A 164 -12.16 4.45 7.79
CA PHE A 164 -12.49 3.08 8.22
C PHE A 164 -11.41 2.42 9.09
N ALA A 165 -10.17 2.93 9.07
CA ALA A 165 -9.06 2.36 9.85
C ALA A 165 -7.99 3.41 10.20
N ARG A 166 -6.96 2.99 10.95
CA ARG A 166 -5.78 3.80 11.28
C ARG A 166 -4.52 2.96 11.12
N MET A 167 -3.38 3.61 10.86
CA MET A 167 -2.07 2.93 10.84
C MET A 167 -1.71 2.39 12.23
N GLY A 168 -1.19 1.17 12.27
CA GLY A 168 -0.71 0.49 13.47
C GLY A 168 0.75 0.81 13.80
N ASP A 169 1.14 0.51 15.02
CA ASP A 169 2.53 0.60 15.48
C ASP A 169 3.30 -0.73 15.29
N LEU A 170 4.58 -0.73 15.66
CA LEU A 170 5.46 -1.89 15.57
C LEU A 170 4.96 -3.14 16.31
N THR A 171 4.02 -2.99 17.27
CA THR A 171 3.47 -4.10 18.04
C THR A 171 2.29 -4.79 17.35
N CYS A 172 1.66 -4.12 16.37
CA CYS A 172 0.47 -4.62 15.70
C CYS A 172 0.52 -4.54 14.17
N ASN A 173 1.59 -4.03 13.57
CA ASN A 173 1.73 -3.88 12.13
C ASN A 173 2.66 -4.92 11.47
N GLY A 174 3.03 -5.99 12.17
CA GLY A 174 3.98 -6.99 11.66
C GLY A 174 5.46 -6.58 11.80
N HIS A 175 5.75 -5.63 12.70
CA HIS A 175 7.08 -5.08 12.99
C HIS A 175 7.70 -4.28 11.85
N TRP A 176 6.90 -3.70 10.97
CA TRP A 176 7.37 -2.81 9.91
C TRP A 176 7.44 -1.35 10.36
N PHE A 177 8.26 -0.52 9.70
CA PHE A 177 8.17 0.94 9.83
C PHE A 177 6.74 1.45 9.58
N PHE A 178 6.38 2.66 10.03
CA PHE A 178 4.99 3.13 9.98
C PHE A 178 4.53 3.47 8.56
N HIS A 179 3.62 2.66 8.04
CA HIS A 179 2.94 2.84 6.76
C HIS A 179 1.64 2.03 6.73
N THR A 180 0.82 2.22 5.70
CA THR A 180 -0.20 1.24 5.30
C THR A 180 0.14 0.67 3.93
N HIS A 181 0.14 -0.66 3.82
CA HIS A 181 0.29 -1.35 2.53
C HIS A 181 -1.05 -1.34 1.82
N VAL A 182 -1.08 -0.87 0.58
CA VAL A 182 -2.29 -0.81 -0.25
C VAL A 182 -2.08 -1.64 -1.51
N GLN A 183 -2.94 -2.63 -1.72
CA GLN A 183 -2.87 -3.53 -2.87
C GLN A 183 -4.25 -3.71 -3.49
N LEU A 184 -4.30 -3.76 -4.82
CA LEU A 184 -5.52 -4.15 -5.53
C LEU A 184 -5.50 -5.64 -5.84
N LEU A 185 -6.68 -6.25 -5.83
CA LEU A 185 -6.90 -7.66 -6.09
C LEU A 185 -8.11 -7.83 -7.00
N THR A 186 -8.02 -8.71 -7.98
CA THR A 186 -9.16 -9.14 -8.81
C THR A 186 -9.96 -10.21 -8.08
N GLN A 187 -11.19 -10.50 -8.57
CA GLN A 187 -11.94 -11.67 -8.10
C GLN A 187 -11.12 -12.97 -8.20
N LYS A 188 -10.38 -13.14 -9.30
CA LYS A 188 -9.51 -14.30 -9.50
C LYS A 188 -8.45 -14.41 -8.40
N ALA A 189 -7.87 -13.29 -7.97
CA ALA A 189 -6.91 -13.25 -6.89
C ALA A 189 -7.52 -13.67 -5.55
N ILE A 190 -8.76 -13.25 -5.28
CA ILE A 190 -9.53 -13.72 -4.11
C ILE A 190 -9.76 -15.23 -4.17
N ASP A 191 -10.25 -15.73 -5.31
CA ASP A 191 -10.57 -17.15 -5.50
C ASP A 191 -9.32 -18.05 -5.33
N GLU A 192 -8.14 -17.53 -5.65
CA GLU A 192 -6.84 -18.21 -5.52
C GLU A 192 -6.07 -17.87 -4.23
N GLY A 193 -6.68 -17.14 -3.29
CA GLY A 193 -6.10 -16.90 -1.95
C GLY A 193 -4.94 -15.90 -1.91
N TRP A 194 -4.88 -14.93 -2.84
CA TRP A 194 -3.81 -13.93 -2.90
C TRP A 194 -3.90 -12.85 -1.82
N ILE A 195 -4.93 -12.87 -0.97
CA ILE A 195 -5.05 -11.95 0.18
C ILE A 195 -3.90 -12.08 1.18
N HIS A 196 -3.18 -13.21 1.18
CA HIS A 196 -2.00 -13.45 2.01
C HIS A 196 -0.66 -13.23 1.26
N ARG A 197 -0.68 -12.52 0.13
CA ARG A 197 0.52 -12.28 -0.70
C ARG A 197 0.74 -10.79 -0.93
N GLY A 198 1.74 -10.23 -0.24
CA GLY A 198 2.22 -8.86 -0.46
C GLY A 198 3.36 -8.76 -1.48
N TYR A 199 3.91 -9.91 -1.89
CA TYR A 199 5.05 -10.00 -2.79
C TYR A 199 4.91 -11.17 -3.75
N CYS A 200 5.43 -11.02 -4.97
CA CYS A 200 5.46 -12.08 -6.00
C CYS A 200 6.87 -12.38 -6.52
N THR A 201 6.99 -13.51 -7.22
CA THR A 201 8.24 -13.90 -7.90
C THR A 201 8.36 -13.21 -9.25
N LYS A 202 9.55 -13.27 -9.86
CA LYS A 202 9.80 -12.72 -11.19
C LYS A 202 8.91 -13.35 -12.27
N GLU A 203 8.65 -14.65 -12.15
CA GLU A 203 7.89 -15.43 -13.11
C GLU A 203 6.41 -15.02 -13.15
N GLN A 204 5.88 -14.53 -12.03
CA GLN A 204 4.47 -14.14 -11.90
C GLN A 204 4.17 -12.76 -12.50
N LEU A 205 5.19 -11.93 -12.74
CA LEU A 205 5.04 -10.56 -13.26
C LEU A 205 4.27 -10.50 -14.58
N SER A 206 4.49 -11.48 -15.49
CA SER A 206 3.84 -11.50 -16.80
C SER A 206 2.33 -11.74 -16.75
N THR A 207 1.83 -12.26 -15.63
CA THR A 207 0.42 -12.56 -15.40
C THR A 207 -0.23 -11.65 -14.36
N LEU A 208 0.52 -10.68 -13.83
CA LEU A 208 0.16 -10.03 -12.58
C LEU A 208 -1.11 -9.20 -12.69
N ASP A 209 -1.38 -8.56 -13.82
CA ASP A 209 -2.59 -7.74 -14.02
C ASP A 209 -3.89 -8.56 -13.89
N ALA A 210 -3.84 -9.88 -14.11
CA ALA A 210 -4.98 -10.76 -13.89
C ALA A 210 -5.28 -10.98 -12.40
N TYR A 211 -4.35 -10.61 -11.51
CA TYR A 211 -4.39 -10.86 -10.07
C TYR A 211 -4.32 -9.58 -9.25
N CYS A 212 -3.24 -8.82 -9.38
CA CYS A 212 -2.99 -7.59 -8.62
C CYS A 212 -2.72 -6.44 -9.59
N PRO A 213 -3.75 -5.73 -10.09
CA PRO A 213 -3.54 -4.56 -10.93
C PRO A 213 -2.88 -3.42 -10.13
N SER A 214 -2.32 -2.43 -10.83
CA SER A 214 -1.61 -1.31 -10.20
C SER A 214 -2.51 -0.50 -9.24
N PRO A 215 -2.13 -0.32 -7.96
CA PRO A 215 -2.86 0.52 -7.00
C PRO A 215 -2.50 2.02 -7.11
N LEU A 216 -1.63 2.42 -8.04
CA LEU A 216 -1.21 3.83 -8.21
C LEU A 216 -2.36 4.85 -8.36
N PRO A 217 -3.52 4.53 -8.96
CA PRO A 217 -4.67 5.45 -8.99
C PRO A 217 -5.16 5.92 -7.60
N PHE A 218 -4.86 5.17 -6.53
CA PHE A 218 -5.18 5.56 -5.14
C PHE A 218 -4.15 6.51 -4.52
N CYS A 219 -3.00 6.70 -5.18
CA CYS A 219 -1.90 7.55 -4.72
C CYS A 219 -1.79 8.87 -5.50
N SER A 220 -2.75 9.18 -6.37
CA SER A 220 -2.72 10.40 -7.19
C SER A 220 -2.95 11.65 -6.33
N VAL A 221 -2.03 12.61 -6.41
CA VAL A 221 -2.19 13.94 -5.81
C VAL A 221 -3.30 14.68 -6.56
N ARG A 222 -4.32 15.17 -5.84
CA ARG A 222 -5.26 16.13 -6.43
C ARG A 222 -4.62 17.51 -6.38
N THR A 223 -4.26 18.04 -7.54
CA THR A 223 -4.04 19.48 -7.66
C THR A 223 -5.42 20.14 -7.69
N GLU A 224 -5.74 20.97 -6.71
CA GLU A 224 -6.91 21.85 -6.86
C GLU A 224 -6.71 22.73 -8.11
N ALA A 225 -7.76 22.81 -8.94
CA ALA A 225 -7.77 23.57 -10.18
C ALA A 225 -7.95 25.07 -9.92
#